data_AF-C3RUK8-F1
#
_entry.id   AF-C3RUK8-F1
#
_cell.length_a   1.000
_cell.length_b   1.000
_cell.length_c   1.000
_cell.angle_alpha   90.00
_cell.angle_beta   90.00
_cell.angle_gamma   90.00
#
_symmetry.space_group_name_H-M   'P 1'
#
loop_
_entity.id
_entity.type
_entity.pdbx_description
1 polymer ?
#
loop_
_entity_poly.entity_id
_entity_poly.type
_entity_poly.pdbx_seq_one_letter_code
_entity_poly.pdbx_strand_id
1 'polypeptide(L)' 'EQIVPQLAEQKIRILTPSQLAPEHHAILDKFFNERAYPILTPMAVDPAHPSPRFHNRGLYLAARLRRHAGLGPKNL' A
#
# COMPACT_ATOMS: atom_id res chain seq x y z
N GLU A 1 3.41 2.10 29.17
CA GLU A 1 2.74 0.83 28.80
C GLU A 1 2.69 0.68 27.28
N GLN A 2 2.62 -0.54 26.76
CA GLN A 2 2.51 -0.81 25.32
C GLN A 2 1.07 -1.18 24.98
N ILE A 3 0.42 -0.39 24.11
CA ILE A 3 -1.00 -0.54 23.76
C ILE A 3 -1.27 -1.84 22.99
N VAL A 4 -0.40 -2.21 22.05
CA VAL A 4 -0.64 -3.36 21.15
C VAL A 4 -0.70 -4.70 21.92
N PRO A 5 0.22 -5.00 22.85
CA PRO A 5 0.10 -6.20 23.71
C PRO A 5 -1.19 -6.21 24.55
N GLN A 6 -1.57 -5.08 25.15
CA GLN A 6 -2.77 -4.98 25.99
C GLN A 6 -4.06 -5.25 25.19
N LEU A 7 -4.13 -4.79 23.94
CA LEU A 7 -5.25 -5.13 23.04
C LEU A 7 -5.32 -6.64 22.78
N ALA A 8 -4.16 -7.29 22.60
CA ALA A 8 -4.11 -8.72 22.33
C ALA A 8 -4.60 -9.57 23.51
N GLU A 9 -4.30 -9.16 24.75
CA GLU A 9 -4.85 -9.78 25.98
C GLU A 9 -6.39 -9.71 26.02
N GLN A 10 -6.95 -8.62 25.49
CA GLN A 10 -8.40 -8.42 25.31
C GLN A 10 -8.93 -9.04 24.00
N LYS A 11 -8.15 -9.90 23.34
CA LYS A 11 -8.49 -10.59 22.07
C LYS A 11 -8.69 -9.67 20.86
N ILE A 12 -8.17 -8.43 20.91
CA ILE A 12 -8.13 -7.49 19.79
C ILE A 12 -6.72 -7.54 19.18
N ARG A 13 -6.61 -8.00 17.94
CA ARG A 13 -5.29 -8.20 17.30
C ARG A 13 -5.11 -7.28 16.10
N ILE A 14 -3.99 -6.55 16.08
CA ILE A 14 -3.51 -5.87 14.88
C ILE A 14 -2.60 -6.85 14.13
N LEU A 15 -3.05 -7.29 12.96
CA LEU A 15 -2.35 -8.30 12.17
C LEU A 15 -1.47 -7.66 11.10
N THR A 16 -0.30 -8.24 10.90
CA THR A 16 0.52 -8.01 9.71
C THR A 16 0.07 -8.93 8.57
N PRO A 17 0.40 -8.63 7.30
CA PRO A 17 0.03 -9.49 6.17
C PRO A 17 0.45 -10.96 6.35
N SER A 18 1.62 -11.20 6.96
CA SER A 18 2.14 -12.56 7.23
C SER A 18 1.33 -13.36 8.26
N GLN A 19 0.44 -12.71 9.00
CA GLN A 19 -0.38 -13.32 10.06
C GLN A 19 -1.83 -13.52 9.63
N LEU A 20 -2.17 -13.19 8.39
CA LEU A 20 -3.51 -13.36 7.86
C LEU A 20 -3.79 -14.82 7.51
N ALA A 21 -4.96 -15.30 7.89
CA ALA A 21 -5.47 -16.57 7.38
C ALA A 21 -5.82 -16.42 5.88
N PRO A 22 -5.71 -17.51 5.08
CA PRO A 22 -6.03 -17.48 3.65
C PRO A 22 -7.41 -16.87 3.35
N GLU A 23 -8.44 -17.16 4.15
CA GLU A 23 -9.78 -16.58 3.99
C GLU A 23 -9.85 -15.06 4.12
N HIS A 24 -8.96 -14.44 4.90
CA HIS A 24 -8.95 -13.00 5.10
C HIS A 24 -8.42 -12.24 3.87
N HIS A 25 -7.63 -12.90 3.01
CA HIS A 25 -7.13 -12.28 1.78
C HIS A 25 -8.27 -11.86 0.86
N ALA A 26 -9.28 -12.72 0.69
CA ALA A 26 -10.44 -12.40 -0.14
C ALA A 26 -11.20 -11.15 0.35
N ILE A 27 -11.29 -10.98 1.67
CA ILE A 27 -11.92 -9.79 2.28
C ILE A 27 -11.11 -8.53 1.98
N LEU A 28 -9.79 -8.60 2.14
CA LEU A 28 -8.90 -7.48 1.85
C LEU A 28 -8.85 -7.13 0.37
N ASP A 29 -8.82 -8.12 -0.51
CA ASP A 29 -8.84 -7.91 -1.96
C ASP A 29 -10.14 -7.22 -2.40
N LYS A 30 -11.27 -7.66 -1.85
CA LYS A 30 -12.56 -7.01 -2.10
C LYS A 30 -12.54 -5.55 -1.61
N PHE A 31 -12.10 -5.32 -0.38
CA PHE A 31 -11.99 -3.96 0.16
C PHE A 31 -11.06 -3.09 -0.69
N PHE A 32 -9.90 -3.62 -1.08
CA PHE A 32 -8.94 -2.88 -1.90
C PHE A 32 -9.56 -2.47 -3.23
N ASN A 33 -10.15 -3.41 -3.96
CA ASN A 33 -10.73 -3.13 -5.28
C ASN A 33 -11.95 -2.20 -5.23
N GLU A 34 -12.82 -2.37 -4.23
CA GLU A 34 -14.08 -1.62 -4.14
C GLU A 34 -13.96 -0.26 -3.43
N ARG A 35 -12.98 -0.10 -2.52
CA ARG A 35 -12.88 1.08 -1.65
C ARG A 35 -11.55 1.82 -1.81
N ALA A 36 -10.43 1.11 -1.70
CA ALA A 36 -9.12 1.76 -1.66
C ALA A 36 -8.64 2.18 -3.05
N TYR A 37 -8.65 1.27 -4.02
CA TYR A 37 -8.13 1.50 -5.36
C TYR A 37 -8.80 2.68 -6.09
N PRO A 38 -10.13 2.87 -6.05
CA PRO A 38 -10.78 3.99 -6.76
C PRO A 38 -10.36 5.39 -6.27
N ILE A 39 -9.83 5.50 -5.06
CA ILE A 39 -9.38 6.77 -4.47
C ILE A 39 -7.86 6.93 -4.48
N LEU A 40 -7.12 5.93 -4.95
CA LEU A 40 -5.67 6.04 -5.13
C LEU A 40 -5.40 6.73 -6.46
N THR A 41 -4.55 7.76 -6.42
CA THR A 41 -4.04 8.43 -7.62
C THR A 41 -2.57 8.02 -7.81
N PRO A 42 -2.25 7.09 -8.72
CA PRO A 42 -0.87 6.78 -9.06
C PRO A 42 -0.18 8.01 -9.62
N MET A 43 1.02 8.32 -9.13
CA MET A 43 1.83 9.42 -9.61
C MET A 43 3.17 8.87 -10.09
N ALA A 44 3.50 9.11 -11.36
CA ALA A 44 4.82 8.79 -11.89
C ALA A 44 5.84 9.83 -11.39
N VAL A 45 7.03 9.36 -11.03
CA VAL A 45 8.16 10.22 -10.66
C VAL A 45 9.26 9.96 -11.68
N ASP A 46 9.43 10.88 -12.62
CA ASP A 46 10.46 10.79 -13.66
C ASP A 46 11.05 12.17 -14.00
N PRO A 47 12.28 12.24 -14.55
CA PRO A 47 12.94 13.53 -14.82
C PRO A 47 12.28 14.40 -15.90
N ALA A 48 11.42 13.84 -16.75
CA ALA A 48 10.79 14.56 -17.86
C ALA A 48 9.60 15.41 -17.42
N HIS A 49 9.14 15.27 -16.16
CA HIS A 49 8.01 16.00 -15.61
C HIS A 49 8.35 16.63 -14.24
N PRO A 50 7.68 17.72 -13.84
CA PRO A 50 7.82 18.26 -12.50
C PRO A 50 7.44 17.22 -11.43
N SER A 51 8.20 17.19 -10.33
CA SER A 51 7.90 16.32 -9.19
C SER A 51 6.47 16.53 -8.68
N PRO A 52 5.74 15.46 -8.30
CA PRO A 52 4.48 15.54 -7.58
C PRO A 52 4.50 16.53 -6.41
N ARG A 53 3.38 17.23 -6.20
CA ARG A 53 3.19 18.00 -4.97
C ARG A 53 2.76 17.06 -3.84
N PHE A 54 3.56 17.02 -2.78
CA PHE A 54 3.26 16.27 -1.57
C PHE A 54 2.63 17.18 -0.52
N HIS A 55 1.57 16.70 0.12
CA HIS A 55 0.88 17.38 1.20
C HIS A 55 1.60 17.10 2.53
N ASN A 56 1.68 18.11 3.40
CA ASN A 56 2.23 17.93 4.74
C ASN A 56 1.41 16.88 5.51
N ARG A 57 2.10 15.99 6.23
CA ARG A 57 1.51 14.85 6.97
C ARG A 57 0.70 13.88 6.10
N GLY A 58 0.87 13.90 4.78
CA GLY A 58 0.35 12.86 3.90
C GLY A 58 1.13 11.56 4.06
N LEU A 59 0.43 10.43 4.02
CA LEU A 59 1.05 9.11 3.92
C LEU A 59 1.16 8.73 2.44
N TYR A 60 2.37 8.37 2.01
CA TYR A 60 2.67 8.01 0.63
C TYR A 60 3.31 6.63 0.55
N LEU A 61 2.96 5.88 -0.48
CA LEU A 61 3.60 4.61 -0.84
C LEU A 61 4.45 4.83 -2.09
N ALA A 62 5.77 4.66 -1.97
CA ALA A 62 6.67 4.67 -3.10
C ALA A 62 6.90 3.24 -3.58
N ALA A 63 6.73 3.00 -4.88
CA ALA A 63 6.96 1.72 -5.51
C ALA A 63 7.94 1.90 -6.67
N ARG A 64 8.99 1.06 -6.71
CA ARG A 64 9.91 0.99 -7.85
C ARG A 64 9.42 -0.08 -8.82
N LEU A 65 9.24 0.29 -10.07
CA LEU A 65 8.75 -0.63 -11.08
C LEU A 65 9.93 -1.18 -11.88
N ARG A 66 9.89 -2.48 -12.14
CA ARG A 66 10.82 -3.15 -13.04
C ARG A 66 10.05 -3.67 -14.24
N ARG A 67 10.46 -3.24 -15.43
CA ARG A 67 9.89 -3.70 -16.69
C ARG A 67 10.42 -5.10 -17.01
N HIS A 68 9.51 -6.01 -17.31
CA HIS A 68 9.85 -7.38 -17.73
C HIS A 68 9.67 -7.59 -19.25
N ALA A 69 8.82 -6.80 -19.92
CA ALA A 69 8.59 -6.83 -21.36
C ALA A 69 8.09 -5.47 -21.89
N GLY A 70 8.16 -5.26 -23.22
CA GLY A 70 7.70 -4.04 -23.92
C GLY A 70 8.75 -2.94 -24.07
N LEU A 71 8.37 -1.80 -24.65
CA LEU A 71 9.24 -0.65 -24.91
C LEU A 71 9.32 0.30 -23.70
N GLY A 72 10.50 0.91 -23.49
CA GLY A 72 10.76 1.89 -22.43
C GLY A 72 11.90 1.48 -21.49
N PRO A 73 12.22 2.31 -20.48
CA PRO A 73 13.33 2.03 -19.56
C PRO A 73 13.08 0.78 -18.71
N LYS A 74 14.16 0.06 -18.37
CA LYS A 74 14.12 -1.19 -17.59
C LYS A 74 13.65 -0.98 -16.15
N ASN A 75 13.98 0.17 -15.57
CA ASN A 75 13.60 0.56 -14.21
C ASN A 75 12.89 1.91 -14.28
N LEU A 76 11.83 2.05 -13.50
CA LEU A 76 11.11 3.30 -13.22
C LEU A 76 11.05 3.49 -11.70
#